data_AF-A0A6L9G479-F1
#
_entry.id   AF-A0A6L9G479-F1
#
_cell.length_a   1.000
_cell.length_b   1.000
_cell.length_c   1.000
_cell.angle_alpha   90.00
_cell.angle_beta   90.00
_cell.angle_gamma   90.00
#
_symmetry.space_group_name_H-M   'P 1'
#
loop_
_entity.id
_entity.type
_entity.pdbx_description
1 polymer ?
#
loop_
_entity_poly.entity_id
_entity_poly.type
_entity_poly.pdbx_seq_one_letter_code
_entity_poly.pdbx_strand_id
1 'polypeptide(L)'
;MAQAIAALTAAARTTRTIGAGTDNEHTEPADFGEIACHVITSVAANLGDVDTLLAGRPGSWEADYVRQIVHSTTPEEELLTWRTEPVRLHLDVEGVFYDFGLEQLWDEESGQAIKHEQDDSLTEEQAARADAIAAQIDRLWEQDQAAYREAYLASIRQELTRRGLTIEVEAIDEPADALTWEPFTDELHELARKNTPLPMTGEAPDWTEGTPADSLRRAGLPYTARAQDAI
;
A
#
# COMPACT_ATOMS: atom_id res chain seq x y z
N MET A 1 25.08 -14.94 -0.70
CA MET A 1 26.26 -15.03 0.19
C MET A 1 27.48 -14.28 -0.35
N ALA A 2 28.04 -14.62 -1.52
CA ALA A 2 29.27 -13.97 -2.03
C ALA A 2 29.16 -12.44 -2.20
N GLN A 3 28.01 -11.94 -2.70
CA GLN A 3 27.75 -10.50 -2.82
C GLN A 3 27.76 -9.78 -1.47
N ALA A 4 27.10 -10.35 -0.44
CA ALA A 4 27.08 -9.78 0.91
C ALA A 4 28.49 -9.72 1.53
N ILE A 5 29.28 -10.78 1.37
CA ILE A 5 30.67 -10.80 1.83
C ILE A 5 31.49 -9.69 1.14
N ALA A 6 31.33 -9.54 -0.18
CA ALA A 6 32.04 -8.51 -0.93
C ALA A 6 31.66 -7.09 -0.48
N ALA A 7 30.37 -6.83 -0.27
CA ALA A 7 29.88 -5.53 0.19
C ALA A 7 30.39 -5.17 1.59
N LEU A 8 30.27 -6.10 2.56
CA LEU A 8 30.76 -5.87 3.93
C LEU A 8 32.29 -5.75 3.97
N THR A 9 33.01 -6.51 3.15
CA THR A 9 34.47 -6.38 3.02
C THR A 9 34.86 -5.00 2.46
N ALA A 10 34.11 -4.48 1.48
CA ALA A 10 34.34 -3.16 0.94
C ALA A 10 34.09 -2.08 2.02
N ALA A 11 32.99 -2.20 2.78
CA ALA A 11 32.66 -1.30 3.88
C ALA A 11 33.75 -1.29 4.96
N ALA A 12 34.25 -2.46 5.37
CA ALA A 12 35.32 -2.59 6.36
C ALA A 12 36.67 -1.98 5.94
N ARG A 13 36.87 -1.74 4.64
CA ARG A 13 38.08 -1.11 4.10
C ARG A 13 37.96 0.41 3.93
N THR A 14 36.79 0.98 4.21
CA THR A 14 36.58 2.42 4.11
C THR A 14 37.30 3.15 5.25
N THR A 15 37.55 4.44 5.01
CA THR A 15 38.15 5.35 5.98
C THR A 15 37.27 6.58 6.14
N ARG A 16 37.34 7.22 7.30
CA ARG A 16 36.64 8.47 7.60
C ARG A 16 37.64 9.56 7.96
N THR A 17 37.31 10.80 7.62
CA THR A 17 38.09 11.99 7.98
C THR A 17 37.49 12.61 9.23
N ILE A 18 38.30 12.77 10.26
CA ILE A 18 37.94 13.41 11.52
C ILE A 18 38.52 14.82 11.55
N GLY A 19 37.73 15.80 11.99
CA GLY A 19 38.19 17.18 12.14
C GLY A 19 38.46 17.91 10.82
N ALA A 20 37.73 17.56 9.75
CA ALA A 20 37.91 18.16 8.42
C ALA A 20 37.92 19.70 8.47
N GLY A 21 38.95 20.32 7.91
CA GLY A 21 39.16 21.77 7.91
C GLY A 21 39.71 22.36 9.21
N THR A 22 40.21 21.53 10.13
CA THR A 22 40.83 21.95 11.40
C THR A 22 42.27 21.47 11.52
N ASP A 23 43.04 22.04 12.44
CA ASP A 23 44.42 21.60 12.73
C ASP A 23 44.53 20.14 13.23
N ASN A 24 43.39 19.53 13.61
CA ASN A 24 43.31 18.14 14.05
C ASN A 24 42.84 17.18 12.93
N GLU A 25 42.81 17.62 11.67
CA GLU A 25 42.37 16.79 10.55
C GLU A 25 43.25 15.53 10.40
N HIS A 26 42.62 14.36 10.45
CA HIS A 26 43.27 13.09 10.15
C HIS A 26 42.27 12.06 9.61
N THR A 27 42.80 11.02 8.99
CA THR A 27 42.01 9.91 8.44
C THR A 27 42.23 8.67 9.29
N GLU A 28 41.15 7.99 9.63
CA GLU A 28 41.16 6.72 10.37
C GLU A 28 40.23 5.68 9.70
N PRO A 29 40.36 4.37 10.01
CA PRO A 29 39.41 3.38 9.56
C PRO A 29 37.98 3.72 9.99
N ALA A 30 37.00 3.41 9.13
CA ALA A 30 35.60 3.50 9.53
C ALA A 30 35.27 2.47 10.64
N ASP A 31 34.34 2.81 11.51
CA ASP A 31 33.84 1.88 12.53
C ASP A 31 32.97 0.80 11.88
N PHE A 32 33.56 -0.36 11.60
CA PHE A 32 32.82 -1.47 11.02
C PHE A 32 31.76 -2.04 11.97
N GLY A 33 31.95 -1.90 13.29
CA GLY A 33 30.94 -2.32 14.27
C GLY A 33 29.66 -1.51 14.11
N GLU A 34 29.79 -0.18 14.06
CA GLU A 34 28.69 0.73 13.76
C GLU A 34 28.01 0.40 12.42
N ILE A 35 28.81 0.21 11.35
CA ILE A 35 28.29 -0.17 10.03
C ILE A 35 27.50 -1.48 10.09
N ALA A 36 28.03 -2.52 10.74
CA ALA A 36 27.37 -3.81 10.84
C ALA A 36 26.05 -3.71 11.62
N CYS A 37 26.01 -2.95 12.71
CA CYS A 37 24.79 -2.69 13.48
C CYS A 37 23.72 -2.01 12.62
N HIS A 38 24.07 -0.96 11.89
CA HIS A 38 23.14 -0.25 11.00
C HIS A 38 22.64 -1.12 9.86
N VAL A 39 23.52 -1.89 9.21
CA VAL A 39 23.15 -2.80 8.11
C VAL A 39 22.16 -3.86 8.61
N ILE A 40 22.48 -4.53 9.72
CA ILE A 40 21.61 -5.59 10.26
C ILE A 40 20.25 -5.03 10.69
N THR A 41 20.25 -3.86 11.35
CA THR A 41 19.02 -3.17 11.76
C THR A 41 18.17 -2.77 10.57
N SER A 42 18.78 -2.22 9.51
CA SER A 42 18.07 -1.84 8.28
C SER A 42 17.50 -3.06 7.55
N VAL A 43 18.22 -4.19 7.54
CA VAL A 43 17.70 -5.45 6.97
C VAL A 43 16.52 -5.97 7.77
N ALA A 44 16.56 -5.93 9.11
CA ALA A 44 15.42 -6.28 9.94
C ALA A 44 14.22 -5.36 9.66
N ALA A 45 14.44 -4.05 9.53
CA ALA A 45 13.40 -3.08 9.18
C ALA A 45 12.82 -3.29 7.76
N ASN A 46 13.63 -3.69 6.78
CA ASN A 46 13.18 -4.05 5.44
C ASN A 46 12.35 -5.35 5.44
N LEU A 47 12.59 -6.26 6.40
CA LEU A 47 11.78 -7.46 6.58
C LEU A 47 10.56 -7.24 7.49
N GLY A 48 10.42 -6.06 8.07
CA GLY A 48 9.30 -5.67 8.94
C GLY A 48 9.56 -5.90 10.42
N ASP A 49 10.25 -6.99 10.80
CA ASP A 49 10.60 -7.28 12.19
C ASP A 49 11.86 -8.18 12.33
N VAL A 50 12.31 -8.33 13.58
CA VAL A 50 13.49 -9.14 13.91
C VAL A 50 13.21 -10.65 13.84
N ASP A 51 11.99 -11.09 14.13
CA ASP A 51 11.65 -12.51 14.15
C ASP A 51 11.62 -13.10 12.73
N THR A 52 11.16 -12.33 11.76
CA THR A 52 11.16 -12.62 10.32
C THR A 52 12.59 -12.76 9.81
N LEU A 53 13.49 -11.87 10.20
CA LEU A 53 14.93 -11.99 9.91
C LEU A 53 15.52 -13.31 10.45
N LEU A 54 15.03 -13.79 11.60
CA LEU A 54 15.58 -14.92 12.32
C LEU A 54 14.81 -16.25 12.14
N ALA A 55 13.77 -16.26 11.30
CA ALA A 55 12.81 -17.35 11.16
C ALA A 55 13.44 -18.71 10.82
N GLY A 56 14.61 -18.74 10.17
CA GLY A 56 15.28 -19.98 9.80
C GLY A 56 15.79 -20.80 11.01
N ARG A 57 16.31 -20.13 12.06
CA ARG A 57 16.82 -20.78 13.29
C ARG A 57 16.72 -19.80 14.49
N PRO A 58 15.49 -19.46 14.94
CA PRO A 58 15.28 -18.36 15.89
C PRO A 58 15.91 -18.58 17.27
N GLY A 59 16.08 -19.83 17.71
CA GLY A 59 16.72 -20.19 19.00
C GLY A 59 18.20 -20.52 18.91
N SER A 60 18.88 -20.12 17.83
CA SER A 60 20.32 -20.32 17.70
C SER A 60 21.11 -19.21 18.39
N TRP A 61 22.31 -19.52 18.87
CA TRP A 61 23.18 -18.51 19.48
C TRP A 61 23.53 -17.39 18.48
N GLU A 62 23.59 -17.71 17.18
CA GLU A 62 23.77 -16.70 16.13
C GLU A 62 22.58 -15.73 16.07
N ALA A 63 21.36 -16.26 16.14
CA ALA A 63 20.14 -15.47 16.17
C ALA A 63 20.07 -14.57 17.41
N ASP A 64 20.53 -15.06 18.57
CA ASP A 64 20.59 -14.27 19.79
C ASP A 64 21.52 -13.05 19.66
N TYR A 65 22.69 -13.21 19.02
CA TYR A 65 23.57 -12.06 18.76
C TYR A 65 22.97 -11.07 17.77
N VAL A 66 22.35 -11.55 16.69
CA VAL A 66 21.68 -10.66 15.73
C VAL A 66 20.55 -9.88 16.40
N ARG A 67 19.73 -10.55 17.22
CA ARG A 67 18.66 -9.91 18.00
C ARG A 67 19.22 -8.85 18.95
N GLN A 68 20.29 -9.16 19.66
CA GLN A 68 20.96 -8.21 20.55
C GLN A 68 21.50 -6.99 19.79
N ILE A 69 22.10 -7.20 18.61
CA ILE A 69 22.58 -6.10 17.76
C ILE A 69 21.43 -5.15 17.39
N VAL A 70 20.30 -5.67 16.90
CA VAL A 70 19.16 -4.84 16.50
C VAL A 70 18.61 -4.05 17.70
N HIS A 71 18.31 -4.72 18.82
CA HIS A 71 17.78 -4.04 20.01
C HIS A 71 18.76 -3.07 20.67
N SER A 72 20.07 -3.24 20.46
CA SER A 72 21.07 -2.27 20.92
C SER A 72 21.17 -1.03 20.03
N THR A 73 20.70 -1.14 18.77
CA THR A 73 20.73 -0.05 17.78
C THR A 73 19.44 0.77 17.85
N THR A 74 18.29 0.11 18.04
CA THR A 74 16.97 0.77 18.07
C THR A 74 16.00 0.01 18.98
N PRO A 75 15.10 0.70 19.70
CA PRO A 75 13.93 0.04 20.28
C PRO A 75 13.04 -0.54 19.16
N GLU A 76 12.24 -1.55 19.50
CA GLU A 76 11.42 -2.31 18.54
C GLU A 76 10.38 -1.40 17.86
N GLU A 77 9.81 -0.46 18.61
CA GLU A 77 8.80 0.48 18.14
C GLU A 77 9.33 1.47 17.09
N GLU A 78 10.65 1.67 17.05
CA GLU A 78 11.31 2.57 16.11
C GLU A 78 12.00 1.83 14.96
N LEU A 79 11.90 0.49 14.90
CA LEU A 79 12.61 -0.32 13.91
C LEU A 79 12.34 0.15 12.48
N LEU A 80 11.09 0.44 12.14
CA LEU A 80 10.70 0.85 10.79
C LEU A 80 11.32 2.19 10.37
N THR A 81 11.83 3.02 11.29
CA THR A 81 12.57 4.25 10.94
C THR A 81 13.90 3.95 10.22
N TRP A 82 14.42 2.73 10.37
CA TRP A 82 15.63 2.24 9.71
C TRP A 82 15.37 1.58 8.36
N ARG A 83 14.10 1.50 7.93
CA ARG A 83 13.76 0.89 6.65
C ARG A 83 14.32 1.72 5.49
N THR A 84 14.88 1.03 4.50
CA THR A 84 15.50 1.61 3.31
C THR A 84 14.80 1.21 2.01
N GLU A 85 13.94 0.19 2.06
CA GLU A 85 13.12 -0.26 0.94
C GLU A 85 11.69 0.29 1.06
N PRO A 86 10.98 0.52 -0.07
CA PRO A 86 9.57 0.90 -0.03
C PRO A 86 8.74 -0.18 0.68
N VAL A 87 7.66 0.21 1.34
CA VAL A 87 6.61 -0.72 1.79
C VAL A 87 5.86 -1.21 0.57
N ARG A 88 5.80 -2.53 0.37
CA ARG A 88 5.14 -3.14 -0.78
C ARG A 88 3.82 -3.76 -0.36
N LEU A 89 2.73 -3.33 -1.00
CA LEU A 89 1.37 -3.70 -0.62
C LEU A 89 0.64 -4.38 -1.76
N HIS A 90 0.13 -5.58 -1.51
CA HIS A 90 -0.79 -6.22 -2.44
C HIS A 90 -2.18 -5.60 -2.30
N LEU A 91 -2.62 -4.88 -3.33
CA LEU A 91 -3.91 -4.19 -3.32
C LEU A 91 -4.81 -4.76 -4.41
N ASP A 92 -5.72 -5.63 -3.98
CA ASP A 92 -6.85 -6.13 -4.77
C ASP A 92 -8.04 -5.17 -4.64
N VAL A 93 -8.14 -4.20 -5.55
CA VAL A 93 -9.25 -3.23 -5.56
C VAL A 93 -10.58 -3.92 -5.89
N GLU A 94 -10.58 -4.92 -6.77
CA GLU A 94 -11.79 -5.65 -7.14
C GLU A 94 -12.38 -6.36 -5.91
N GLY A 95 -11.55 -7.07 -5.15
CA GLY A 95 -11.97 -7.70 -3.89
C GLY A 95 -12.50 -6.70 -2.85
N VAL A 96 -11.89 -5.51 -2.75
CA VAL A 96 -12.41 -4.45 -1.88
C VAL A 96 -13.77 -3.95 -2.36
N PHE A 97 -13.95 -3.74 -3.67
CA PHE A 97 -15.21 -3.26 -4.23
C PHE A 97 -16.33 -4.30 -4.14
N TYR A 98 -16.00 -5.59 -4.29
CA TYR A 98 -16.90 -6.71 -4.00
C TYR A 98 -17.41 -6.63 -2.55
N ASP A 99 -16.50 -6.50 -1.60
CA ASP A 99 -16.87 -6.44 -0.19
C ASP A 99 -17.72 -5.19 0.13
N PHE A 100 -17.45 -4.07 -0.53
CA PHE A 100 -18.20 -2.84 -0.38
C PHE A 100 -19.60 -2.87 -1.01
N GLY A 101 -19.96 -3.95 -1.70
CA GLY A 101 -21.21 -4.10 -2.44
C GLY A 101 -21.22 -3.36 -3.79
N LEU A 102 -20.08 -2.78 -4.20
CA LEU A 102 -19.99 -1.91 -5.37
C LEU A 102 -19.98 -2.70 -6.67
N GLU A 103 -19.38 -3.90 -6.67
CA GLU A 103 -19.42 -4.79 -7.83
C GLU A 103 -20.85 -5.21 -8.15
N GLN A 104 -21.64 -5.59 -7.15
CA GLN A 104 -23.04 -5.97 -7.34
C GLN A 104 -23.89 -4.78 -7.79
N LEU A 105 -23.63 -3.58 -7.24
CA LEU A 105 -24.30 -2.36 -7.70
C LEU A 105 -23.99 -2.07 -9.18
N TRP A 106 -22.74 -2.19 -9.60
CA TRP A 106 -22.34 -2.01 -10.99
C TRP A 106 -22.93 -3.09 -11.91
N ASP A 107 -22.87 -4.37 -11.54
CA ASP A 107 -23.41 -5.48 -12.35
C ASP A 107 -24.93 -5.35 -12.54
N GLU A 108 -25.66 -5.00 -11.47
CA GLU A 108 -27.09 -4.72 -11.54
C GLU A 108 -27.40 -3.58 -12.52
N GLU A 109 -26.71 -2.45 -12.38
CA GLU A 109 -27.03 -1.23 -13.13
C GLU A 109 -26.55 -1.26 -14.58
N SER A 110 -25.35 -1.78 -14.83
CA SER A 110 -24.86 -2.03 -16.19
C SER A 110 -25.78 -3.02 -16.92
N GLY A 111 -26.20 -4.10 -16.25
CA GLY A 111 -27.14 -5.07 -16.79
C GLY A 111 -28.52 -4.48 -17.11
N GLN A 112 -29.03 -3.52 -16.34
CA GLN A 112 -30.27 -2.81 -16.66
C GLN A 112 -30.07 -1.80 -17.80
N ALA A 113 -28.96 -1.08 -17.83
CA ALA A 113 -28.65 -0.13 -18.90
C ALA A 113 -28.54 -0.83 -20.26
N ILE A 114 -27.83 -1.97 -20.33
CA ILE A 114 -27.72 -2.80 -21.54
C ILE A 114 -29.09 -3.31 -21.99
N LYS A 115 -29.96 -3.73 -21.07
CA LYS A 115 -31.33 -4.15 -21.42
C LYS A 115 -32.15 -2.99 -21.99
N HIS A 116 -31.96 -1.78 -21.48
CA HIS A 116 -32.67 -0.61 -21.98
C HIS A 116 -32.17 -0.18 -23.37
N GLU A 117 -30.85 -0.24 -23.60
CA GLU A 117 -30.24 -0.03 -24.91
C GLU A 117 -30.82 -0.96 -25.98
N GLN A 118 -31.08 -2.22 -25.62
CA GLN A 118 -31.63 -3.25 -26.51
C GLN A 118 -33.16 -3.18 -26.70
N ASP A 119 -33.82 -2.14 -26.19
CA ASP A 119 -35.27 -1.97 -26.36
C ASP A 119 -35.59 -1.47 -27.78
N ASP A 120 -36.08 -2.39 -28.62
CA ASP A 120 -36.50 -2.15 -30.01
C ASP A 120 -37.62 -1.09 -30.16
N SER A 121 -38.25 -0.67 -29.06
CA SER A 121 -39.27 0.39 -29.07
C SER A 121 -38.72 1.82 -29.00
N LEU A 122 -37.42 1.98 -28.76
CA LEU A 122 -36.76 3.28 -28.67
C LEU A 122 -36.66 3.98 -30.03
N THR A 123 -36.78 5.30 -30.00
CA THR A 123 -36.34 6.14 -31.12
C THR A 123 -34.81 6.13 -31.25
N GLU A 124 -34.29 6.51 -32.41
CA GLU A 124 -32.84 6.61 -32.65
C GLU A 124 -32.12 7.50 -31.62
N GLU A 125 -32.74 8.63 -31.23
CA GLU A 125 -32.20 9.52 -30.20
C GLU A 125 -32.20 8.88 -28.80
N GLN A 126 -33.26 8.13 -28.46
CA GLN A 126 -33.34 7.42 -27.18
C GLN A 126 -32.38 6.24 -27.11
N ALA A 127 -32.22 5.49 -28.20
CA ALA A 127 -31.26 4.39 -28.30
C ALA A 127 -29.83 4.93 -28.16
N ALA A 128 -29.49 6.03 -28.84
CA ALA A 128 -28.20 6.69 -28.70
C ALA A 128 -27.94 7.18 -27.26
N ARG A 129 -28.97 7.70 -26.58
CA ARG A 129 -28.86 8.09 -25.17
C ARG A 129 -28.65 6.89 -24.24
N ALA A 130 -29.35 5.78 -24.47
CA ALA A 130 -29.22 4.57 -23.67
C ALA A 130 -27.81 3.95 -23.82
N ASP A 131 -27.29 3.86 -25.04
CA ASP A 131 -25.91 3.44 -25.34
C ASP A 131 -24.89 4.34 -24.61
N ALA A 132 -25.05 5.66 -24.69
CA ALA A 132 -24.17 6.60 -24.00
C ALA A 132 -24.16 6.41 -22.47
N ILE A 133 -25.33 6.12 -21.87
CA ILE A 133 -25.46 5.86 -20.42
C ILE A 133 -24.75 4.55 -20.06
N ALA A 134 -25.00 3.46 -20.79
CA ALA A 134 -24.37 2.17 -20.54
C ALA A 134 -22.84 2.28 -20.59
N ALA A 135 -22.31 2.90 -21.65
CA ALA A 135 -20.88 3.15 -21.79
C ALA A 135 -20.31 4.08 -20.70
N GLN A 136 -21.10 5.01 -20.18
CA GLN A 136 -20.67 5.90 -19.10
C GLN A 136 -20.62 5.19 -17.74
N ILE A 137 -21.51 4.24 -17.46
CA ILE A 137 -21.47 3.41 -16.25
C ILE A 137 -20.14 2.65 -16.17
N ASP A 138 -19.73 1.99 -17.26
CA ASP A 138 -18.46 1.25 -17.29
C ASP A 138 -17.24 2.16 -17.14
N ARG A 139 -17.27 3.35 -17.76
CA ARG A 139 -16.21 4.35 -17.56
C ARG A 139 -16.11 4.80 -16.11
N LEU A 140 -17.24 5.01 -15.43
CA LEU A 140 -17.25 5.40 -14.01
C LEU A 140 -16.70 4.28 -13.13
N TRP A 141 -17.02 3.02 -13.43
CA TRP A 141 -16.49 1.86 -12.71
C TRP A 141 -14.96 1.79 -12.77
N GLU A 142 -14.37 1.89 -13.96
CA GLU A 142 -12.92 1.89 -14.14
C GLU A 142 -12.26 3.11 -13.47
N GLN A 143 -12.87 4.29 -13.59
CA GLN A 143 -12.37 5.53 -12.97
C GLN A 143 -12.39 5.46 -11.46
N ASP A 144 -13.47 4.95 -10.86
CA ASP A 144 -13.59 4.84 -9.41
C ASP A 144 -12.59 3.81 -8.86
N GLN A 145 -12.36 2.69 -9.54
CA GLN A 145 -11.32 1.74 -9.12
C GLN A 145 -9.91 2.36 -9.14
N ALA A 146 -9.56 3.06 -10.22
CA ALA A 146 -8.27 3.73 -10.34
C ALA A 146 -8.10 4.84 -9.28
N ALA A 147 -9.13 5.67 -9.09
CA ALA A 147 -9.11 6.73 -8.08
C ALA A 147 -9.04 6.18 -6.66
N TYR A 148 -9.72 5.07 -6.37
CA TYR A 148 -9.66 4.42 -5.06
C TYR A 148 -8.26 3.87 -4.79
N ARG A 149 -7.61 3.24 -5.78
CA ARG A 149 -6.22 2.77 -5.67
C ARG A 149 -5.27 3.90 -5.26
N GLU A 150 -5.37 5.06 -5.91
CA GLU A 150 -4.55 6.22 -5.58
C GLU A 150 -4.85 6.76 -4.17
N ALA A 151 -6.13 6.91 -3.82
CA ALA A 151 -6.56 7.37 -2.50
C ALA A 151 -6.13 6.41 -1.38
N TYR A 152 -6.12 5.11 -1.65
CA TYR A 152 -5.70 4.07 -0.73
C TYR A 152 -4.22 4.20 -0.38
N LEU A 153 -3.37 4.32 -1.40
CA LEU A 153 -1.93 4.55 -1.19
C LEU A 153 -1.65 5.87 -0.48
N ALA A 154 -2.40 6.92 -0.79
CA ALA A 154 -2.30 8.20 -0.09
C ALA A 154 -2.66 8.09 1.40
N SER A 155 -3.73 7.35 1.72
CA SER A 155 -4.17 7.11 3.10
C SER A 155 -3.11 6.37 3.91
N ILE A 156 -2.44 5.38 3.31
CA ILE A 156 -1.34 4.65 3.96
C ILE A 156 -0.13 5.55 4.18
N ARG A 157 0.28 6.33 3.17
CA ARG A 157 1.40 7.28 3.32
C ARG A 157 1.12 8.30 4.42
N GLN A 158 -0.12 8.77 4.53
CA GLN A 158 -0.52 9.68 5.60
C GLN A 158 -0.41 9.02 6.98
N GLU A 159 -0.85 7.77 7.11
CA GLU A 159 -0.76 7.02 8.36
C GLU A 159 0.70 6.75 8.77
N LEU A 160 1.55 6.36 7.82
CA LEU A 160 2.99 6.20 8.06
C LEU A 160 3.62 7.53 8.49
N THR A 161 3.29 8.64 7.82
CA THR A 161 3.77 9.97 8.19
C THR A 161 3.32 10.36 9.60
N ARG A 162 2.08 10.03 10.00
CA ARG A 162 1.56 10.26 11.35
C ARG A 162 2.34 9.47 12.42
N ARG A 163 2.86 8.30 12.05
CA ARG A 163 3.76 7.48 12.89
C ARG A 163 5.22 7.96 12.85
N GLY A 164 5.53 9.05 12.15
CA GLY A 164 6.89 9.57 11.99
C GLY A 164 7.73 8.84 10.93
N LEU A 165 7.10 8.01 10.11
CA LEU A 165 7.75 7.22 9.06
C LEU A 165 7.59 7.91 7.70
N THR A 166 8.71 8.18 7.02
CA THR A 166 8.74 8.80 5.68
C THR A 166 9.14 7.79 4.59
N ILE A 167 8.61 6.58 4.70
CA ILE A 167 8.96 5.46 3.82
C ILE A 167 8.10 5.53 2.55
N GLU A 168 8.70 5.24 1.39
CA GLU A 168 7.95 5.11 0.14
C GLU A 168 6.97 3.93 0.20
N VAL A 169 5.85 4.03 -0.50
CA VAL A 169 4.80 2.98 -0.53
C VAL A 169 4.45 2.68 -1.97
N GLU A 170 4.51 1.39 -2.33
CA GLU A 170 4.26 0.86 -3.66
C GLU A 170 3.11 -0.16 -3.60
N ALA A 171 2.12 -0.01 -4.48
CA ALA A 171 1.16 -1.08 -4.76
C ALA A 171 1.78 -2.07 -5.73
N ILE A 172 1.53 -3.35 -5.50
CA ILE A 172 1.94 -4.44 -6.38
C ILE A 172 0.71 -5.25 -6.78
N ASP A 173 0.62 -5.54 -8.08
CA ASP A 173 -0.47 -6.31 -8.69
C ASP A 173 -0.14 -7.82 -8.79
N GLU A 174 1.06 -8.22 -8.40
CA GLU A 174 1.45 -9.64 -8.35
C GLU A 174 0.61 -10.40 -7.31
N PRO A 175 0.21 -11.65 -7.58
CA PRO A 175 -0.67 -12.38 -6.70
C PRO A 175 -0.04 -12.57 -5.30
N ALA A 176 -0.86 -12.46 -4.26
CA ALA A 176 -0.43 -12.46 -2.86
C ALA A 176 0.42 -13.69 -2.46
N ASP A 177 0.32 -14.79 -3.19
CA ASP A 177 1.08 -16.03 -2.95
C ASP A 177 2.55 -15.96 -3.40
N ALA A 178 2.93 -14.95 -4.19
CA ALA A 178 4.31 -14.73 -4.63
C ALA A 178 5.16 -13.91 -3.64
N LEU A 179 4.52 -13.24 -2.67
CA LEU A 179 5.17 -12.28 -1.79
C LEU A 179 5.40 -12.86 -0.40
N THR A 180 6.59 -12.61 0.11
CA THR A 180 6.95 -12.93 1.50
C THR A 180 6.23 -11.91 2.37
N TRP A 181 5.14 -12.37 2.99
CA TRP A 181 4.32 -11.71 4.01
C TRP A 181 5.11 -10.62 4.78
N GLU A 182 4.74 -9.35 4.65
CA GLU A 182 5.24 -8.27 5.50
C GLU A 182 4.28 -8.15 6.71
N PRO A 183 4.65 -8.60 7.92
CA PRO A 183 3.69 -8.77 9.02
C PRO A 183 2.93 -7.51 9.46
N PHE A 184 3.46 -6.33 9.16
CA PHE A 184 2.85 -5.05 9.52
C PHE A 184 1.88 -4.51 8.46
N THR A 185 1.80 -5.11 7.26
CA THR A 185 0.94 -4.60 6.19
C THR A 185 -0.54 -4.87 6.43
N ASP A 186 -0.89 -5.90 7.21
CA ASP A 186 -2.28 -6.22 7.56
C ASP A 186 -2.97 -5.06 8.30
N GLU A 187 -2.27 -4.47 9.28
CA GLU A 187 -2.79 -3.30 10.03
C GLU A 187 -2.98 -2.09 9.10
N LEU A 188 -2.02 -1.86 8.19
CA LEU A 188 -2.13 -0.80 7.19
C LEU A 188 -3.30 -1.04 6.23
N HIS A 189 -3.52 -2.29 5.82
CA HIS A 189 -4.62 -2.66 4.96
C HIS A 189 -5.98 -2.44 5.62
N GLU A 190 -6.12 -2.86 6.89
CA GLU A 190 -7.34 -2.65 7.67
C GLU A 190 -7.63 -1.15 7.86
N LEU A 191 -6.61 -0.38 8.24
CA LEU A 191 -6.74 1.06 8.46
C LEU A 191 -7.09 1.80 7.17
N ALA A 192 -6.42 1.47 6.07
CA ALA A 192 -6.70 2.07 4.77
C ALA A 192 -8.11 1.70 4.29
N ARG A 193 -8.54 0.44 4.41
CA ARG A 193 -9.89 0.03 4.02
C ARG A 193 -10.98 0.75 4.81
N LYS A 194 -10.73 1.08 6.08
CA LYS A 194 -11.69 1.80 6.92
C LYS A 194 -11.75 3.31 6.64
N ASN A 195 -10.63 3.92 6.26
CA ASN A 195 -10.50 5.37 6.24
C ASN A 195 -10.33 5.96 4.83
N THR A 196 -10.01 5.15 3.82
CA THR A 196 -9.81 5.64 2.45
C THR A 196 -11.12 6.19 1.91
N PRO A 197 -11.16 7.48 1.50
CA PRO A 197 -12.34 8.04 0.90
C PRO A 197 -12.75 7.30 -0.37
N LEU A 198 -14.05 7.02 -0.51
CA LEU A 198 -14.62 6.51 -1.73
C LEU A 198 -14.63 7.62 -2.80
N PRO A 199 -14.22 7.37 -4.06
CA PRO A 199 -14.11 8.41 -5.08
C PRO A 199 -15.40 9.18 -5.36
N MET A 200 -16.53 8.48 -5.25
CA MET A 200 -17.86 9.02 -5.53
C MET A 200 -18.43 9.92 -4.42
N THR A 201 -17.93 9.82 -3.19
CA THR A 201 -18.41 10.63 -2.04
C THR A 201 -17.35 11.57 -1.49
N GLY A 202 -16.06 11.24 -1.63
CA GLY A 202 -14.98 11.90 -0.90
C GLY A 202 -14.98 11.59 0.60
N GLU A 203 -15.77 10.60 1.03
CA GLU A 203 -15.91 10.18 2.43
C GLU A 203 -15.49 8.73 2.61
N ALA A 204 -15.05 8.38 3.82
CA ALA A 204 -14.73 7.00 4.19
C ALA A 204 -15.96 6.07 4.01
N PRO A 205 -15.76 4.77 3.75
CA PRO A 205 -16.86 3.83 3.56
C PRO A 205 -17.77 3.75 4.79
N ASP A 206 -19.07 3.96 4.57
CA ASP A 206 -20.09 3.91 5.61
C ASP A 206 -20.79 2.53 5.66
N TRP A 207 -20.60 1.84 6.79
CA TRP A 207 -21.18 0.53 7.09
C TRP A 207 -22.37 0.58 8.06
N THR A 208 -22.84 1.78 8.43
CA THR A 208 -23.82 1.94 9.54
C THR A 208 -25.19 1.34 9.22
N GLU A 209 -25.64 1.42 7.97
CA GLU A 209 -26.93 0.88 7.52
C GLU A 209 -26.78 -0.04 6.29
N GLY A 210 -25.80 -0.94 6.35
CA GLY A 210 -25.57 -1.94 5.30
C GLY A 210 -24.17 -1.84 4.70
N THR A 211 -24.07 -2.13 3.41
CA THR A 211 -22.81 -1.99 2.67
C THR A 211 -22.58 -0.53 2.27
N PRO A 212 -21.33 -0.11 2.00
CA PRO A 212 -21.06 1.20 1.41
C PRO A 212 -21.88 1.48 0.14
N ALA A 213 -22.16 0.47 -0.68
CA ALA A 213 -23.05 0.60 -1.83
C ALA A 213 -24.49 0.99 -1.45
N ASP A 214 -25.02 0.48 -0.34
CA ASP A 214 -26.35 0.87 0.16
C ASP A 214 -26.39 2.34 0.60
N SER A 215 -25.28 2.83 1.17
CA SER A 215 -25.08 4.24 1.50
C SER A 215 -25.06 5.12 0.24
N LEU A 216 -24.42 4.68 -0.84
CA LEU A 216 -24.46 5.39 -2.13
C LEU A 216 -25.88 5.45 -2.71
N ARG A 217 -26.63 4.33 -2.67
CA ARG A 217 -28.04 4.32 -3.11
C ARG A 217 -28.87 5.33 -2.32
N ARG A 218 -28.73 5.37 -0.99
CA ARG A 218 -29.42 6.34 -0.13
C ARG A 218 -29.02 7.79 -0.42
N ALA A 219 -27.76 8.02 -0.76
CA ALA A 219 -27.23 9.34 -1.13
C ALA A 219 -27.60 9.78 -2.56
N GLY A 220 -28.24 8.91 -3.36
CA GLY A 220 -28.55 9.21 -4.76
C GLY A 220 -27.33 9.25 -5.68
N LEU A 221 -26.26 8.53 -5.31
CA LEU A 221 -25.00 8.47 -6.04
C LEU A 221 -24.68 7.11 -6.71
N PRO A 222 -25.65 6.28 -7.14
CA PRO A 222 -25.30 5.06 -7.88
C PRO A 222 -24.76 5.40 -9.28
N TYR A 223 -24.19 4.40 -9.97
CA TYR A 223 -23.54 4.60 -11.28
C TYR A 223 -24.49 5.17 -12.33
N THR A 224 -25.74 4.70 -12.37
CA THR A 224 -26.75 5.15 -13.34
C THR A 224 -27.10 6.61 -13.15
N ALA A 225 -27.30 7.06 -11.91
CA ALA A 225 -27.60 8.48 -11.62
C ALA A 225 -26.43 9.37 -12.03
N ARG A 226 -25.20 8.98 -11.66
CA ARG A 226 -23.98 9.70 -12.03
C ARG A 226 -23.72 9.71 -13.54
N ALA A 227 -24.06 8.62 -14.23
CA ALA A 227 -23.94 8.53 -15.69
C ALA A 227 -24.96 9.43 -16.39
N GLN A 228 -26.19 9.50 -15.89
CA GLN A 228 -27.22 10.39 -16.42
C GLN A 228 -26.88 11.87 -16.23
N ASP A 229 -26.28 12.24 -15.10
CA ASP A 229 -25.85 13.62 -14.83
C ASP A 229 -24.68 14.08 -15.72
N ALA A 230 -23.91 13.14 -16.26
CA ALA A 230 -22.77 13.41 -17.15
C ALA A 230 -23.15 13.59 -18.63
N ILE A 231 -24.42 13.30 -19.00
CA ILE A 231 -24.93 13.27 -20.39
C ILE A 231 -26.08 14.28 -20.60
#